data_AF-A0A7I7WH51-F1
#
_entry.id   AF-A0A7I7WH51-F1
#
_cell.length_a   1.000
_cell.length_b   1.000
_cell.length_c   1.000
_cell.angle_alpha   90.00
_cell.angle_beta   90.00
_cell.angle_gamma   90.00
#
_symmetry.space_group_name_H-M   'P 1'
#
loop_
_entity.id
_entity.type
_entity.pdbx_description
1 polymer ?
#
loop_
_entity_poly.entity_id
_entity_poly.type
_entity_poly.pdbx_seq_one_letter_code
_entity_poly.pdbx_strand_id
1 'polypeptide(L)'
;MNPDEFCTSDQWSVLSAAASHSQFAGVLGGFLITAIALLMDKKSRESIHTLALFSSAVLVLMLSSFLFSLISGNQTPAEGDARGICAIAWTQGAVSTGMLAAGATAFFGGLGWMLASHAVNRVSEHDPDDVGAYCFLADLGGWLTFAATMTTTLILSETAVDYLHFMYGRRPEIFVTGLIVTAAALVILANFALVYVRTKTLRRSLADSAAPTRLALRSLKIATITTVVLAIGASWLAVTLARLPKGWLTEPNAGLVTFVLVLTLVVPTIVSTAICYSVASTDERASIRRARGKAAPRS
;
A
#
# COMPACT_ATOMS: atom_id res chain seq x y z
N MET A 1 -2.55 19.38 26.76
CA MET A 1 -3.96 18.94 26.88
C MET A 1 -3.96 17.62 27.63
N ASN A 2 -4.86 17.42 28.59
CA ASN A 2 -5.00 16.11 29.25
C ASN A 2 -5.95 15.29 28.36
N PRO A 3 -5.55 14.11 27.84
CA PRO A 3 -6.41 13.33 26.97
C PRO A 3 -7.61 12.79 27.75
N ASP A 4 -8.73 12.65 27.04
CA ASP A 4 -9.95 12.00 27.50
C ASP A 4 -9.81 10.46 27.50
N GLU A 5 -10.83 9.77 28.02
CA GLU A 5 -10.87 8.30 28.12
C GLU A 5 -10.82 7.59 26.76
N PHE A 6 -11.11 8.31 25.68
CA PHE A 6 -11.09 7.78 24.32
C PHE A 6 -9.85 8.21 23.53
N CYS A 7 -8.89 8.90 24.15
CA CYS A 7 -7.69 9.41 23.48
C CYS A 7 -8.01 10.20 22.20
N THR A 8 -9.06 11.02 22.25
CA THR A 8 -9.57 11.81 21.15
C THR A 8 -8.57 12.90 20.77
N SER A 9 -8.32 13.05 19.46
CA SER A 9 -7.58 14.20 18.90
C SER A 9 -8.54 15.32 18.48
N ASP A 10 -8.26 16.03 17.38
CA ASP A 10 -9.07 17.15 16.90
C ASP A 10 -10.52 16.75 16.56
N GLN A 11 -10.75 15.57 15.95
CA GLN A 11 -12.09 15.16 15.47
C GLN A 11 -12.43 13.67 15.63
N TRP A 12 -11.48 12.80 15.99
CA TRP A 12 -11.73 11.36 16.10
C TRP A 12 -10.88 10.68 17.18
N SER A 13 -11.32 9.49 17.57
CA SER A 13 -10.68 8.66 18.60
C SER A 13 -10.08 7.40 17.97
N VAL A 14 -8.79 7.18 18.21
CA VAL A 14 -8.08 5.97 17.77
C VAL A 14 -8.61 4.71 18.47
N LEU A 15 -9.03 4.82 19.73
CA LEU A 15 -9.58 3.71 20.51
C LEU A 15 -10.95 3.28 19.98
N SER A 16 -11.83 4.25 19.71
CA SER A 16 -13.17 3.98 19.19
C SER A 16 -13.15 3.36 17.79
N ALA A 17 -12.26 3.83 16.92
CA ALA A 17 -12.14 3.31 15.54
C ALA A 17 -11.41 1.96 15.44
N ALA A 18 -10.62 1.58 16.45
CA ALA A 18 -9.73 0.42 16.39
C ALA A 18 -10.47 -0.89 16.06
N ALA A 19 -11.61 -1.16 16.69
CA ALA A 19 -12.37 -2.39 16.43
C ALA A 19 -12.84 -2.47 14.96
N SER A 20 -13.35 -1.38 14.40
CA SER A 20 -13.81 -1.33 13.01
C SER A 20 -12.65 -1.47 12.02
N HIS A 21 -11.50 -0.84 12.28
CA HIS A 21 -10.30 -1.01 11.46
C HIS A 21 -9.77 -2.44 11.52
N SER A 22 -9.80 -3.08 12.70
CA SER A 22 -9.40 -4.49 12.86
C SER A 22 -10.25 -5.42 12.01
N GLN A 23 -11.57 -5.25 12.03
CA GLN A 23 -12.51 -6.04 11.23
C GLN A 23 -12.30 -5.82 9.74
N PHE A 24 -12.18 -4.57 9.30
CA PHE A 24 -11.94 -4.24 7.89
C PHE A 24 -10.65 -4.89 7.37
N ALA A 25 -9.57 -4.79 8.14
CA ALA A 25 -8.30 -5.44 7.83
C ALA A 25 -8.43 -6.97 7.73
N GLY A 26 -9.15 -7.59 8.66
CA GLY A 26 -9.40 -9.03 8.67
C GLY A 26 -10.20 -9.51 7.45
N VAL A 27 -11.22 -8.76 7.05
CA VAL A 27 -12.04 -9.06 5.85
C VAL A 27 -11.17 -9.00 4.58
N LEU A 28 -10.36 -7.95 4.41
CA LEU A 28 -9.45 -7.85 3.27
C LEU A 28 -8.43 -9.00 3.25
N GLY A 29 -7.89 -9.37 4.42
CA GLY A 29 -6.98 -10.51 4.56
C GLY A 29 -7.65 -11.83 4.16
N GLY A 30 -8.91 -12.06 4.57
CA GLY A 30 -9.70 -13.23 4.20
C GLY A 30 -9.94 -13.33 2.70
N PHE A 31 -10.35 -12.24 2.05
CA PHE A 31 -10.53 -12.19 0.59
C PHE A 31 -9.25 -12.51 -0.17
N LEU A 32 -8.10 -12.03 0.30
CA LEU A 32 -6.81 -12.34 -0.28
C LEU A 32 -6.46 -13.82 -0.18
N ILE A 33 -6.74 -14.48 0.95
CA ILE A 33 -6.52 -15.92 1.11
C ILE A 33 -7.35 -16.69 0.07
N THR A 34 -8.60 -16.32 -0.15
CA THR A 34 -9.43 -16.91 -1.21
C THR A 34 -8.84 -16.67 -2.60
N ALA A 35 -8.38 -15.43 -2.88
CA ALA A 35 -7.75 -15.11 -4.16
C ALA A 35 -6.46 -15.92 -4.40
N ILE A 36 -5.64 -16.13 -3.36
CA ILE A 36 -4.44 -16.97 -3.41
C ILE A 36 -4.81 -18.42 -3.75
N ALA A 37 -5.82 -18.98 -3.09
CA ALA A 37 -6.27 -20.35 -3.34
C ALA A 37 -6.68 -20.55 -4.81
N LEU A 38 -7.40 -19.58 -5.38
CA LEU A 38 -7.80 -19.58 -6.80
C LEU A 38 -6.62 -19.39 -7.77
N LEU A 39 -5.59 -18.65 -7.36
CA LEU A 39 -4.38 -18.42 -8.16
C LEU A 39 -3.42 -19.61 -8.16
N MET A 40 -3.38 -20.38 -7.07
CA MET A 40 -2.51 -21.56 -6.94
C MET A 40 -2.82 -22.65 -7.97
N ASP A 41 -4.07 -22.76 -8.40
CA ASP A 41 -4.50 -23.72 -9.43
C ASP A 41 -4.00 -23.34 -10.83
N LYS A 42 -3.64 -22.05 -11.04
CA LYS A 42 -3.19 -21.55 -12.34
C LYS A 42 -1.67 -21.63 -12.49
N LYS A 43 -1.21 -22.47 -13.44
CA LYS A 43 0.21 -22.59 -13.84
C LYS A 43 0.65 -21.44 -14.75
N SER A 44 0.82 -20.23 -14.21
CA SER A 44 1.33 -19.06 -14.94
C SER A 44 2.48 -18.39 -14.18
N ARG A 45 3.51 -17.93 -14.91
CA ARG A 45 4.63 -17.16 -14.33
C ARG A 45 4.18 -15.83 -13.72
N GLU A 46 3.12 -15.24 -14.26
CA GLU A 46 2.51 -14.01 -13.75
C GLU A 46 1.76 -14.27 -12.44
N SER A 47 1.15 -15.45 -12.31
CA SER A 47 0.49 -15.90 -11.07
C SER A 47 1.46 -15.91 -9.89
N ILE A 48 2.72 -16.30 -10.08
CA ILE A 48 3.72 -16.43 -9.00
C ILE A 48 4.02 -15.09 -8.31
N HIS A 49 4.17 -14.00 -9.08
CA HIS A 49 4.48 -12.69 -8.52
C HIS A 49 3.28 -12.05 -7.82
N THR A 50 2.07 -12.21 -8.39
CA THR A 50 0.83 -11.77 -7.74
C THR A 50 0.56 -12.57 -6.47
N LEU A 51 0.85 -13.88 -6.47
CA LEU A 51 0.75 -14.73 -5.29
C LEU A 51 1.72 -14.29 -4.19
N ALA A 52 2.96 -13.93 -4.54
CA ALA A 52 3.92 -13.38 -3.58
C ALA A 52 3.44 -12.04 -3.00
N LEU A 53 2.92 -11.13 -3.84
CA LEU A 53 2.34 -9.86 -3.37
C LEU A 53 1.15 -10.12 -2.43
N PHE A 54 0.21 -10.98 -2.82
CA PHE A 54 -0.94 -11.31 -1.99
C PHE A 54 -0.56 -11.98 -0.68
N SER A 55 0.41 -12.89 -0.69
CA SER A 55 0.91 -13.50 0.55
C SER A 55 1.48 -12.46 1.52
N SER A 56 2.29 -11.51 1.01
CA SER A 56 2.77 -10.40 1.84
C SER A 56 1.66 -9.45 2.30
N ALA A 57 0.63 -9.24 1.46
CA ALA A 57 -0.52 -8.42 1.80
C ALA A 57 -1.40 -9.07 2.88
N VAL A 58 -1.59 -10.39 2.83
CA VAL A 58 -2.27 -11.15 3.90
C VAL A 58 -1.53 -10.97 5.22
N LEU A 59 -0.20 -11.16 5.21
CA LEU A 59 0.63 -10.99 6.40
C LEU A 59 0.45 -9.60 7.02
N VAL A 60 0.60 -8.53 6.23
CA VAL A 60 0.52 -7.16 6.73
C VAL A 60 -0.89 -6.80 7.20
N LEU A 61 -1.93 -7.27 6.51
CA LEU A 61 -3.33 -7.03 6.90
C LEU A 61 -3.71 -7.77 8.18
N MET A 62 -3.34 -9.05 8.31
CA MET A 62 -3.61 -9.83 9.52
C MET A 62 -2.87 -9.26 10.73
N LEU A 63 -1.61 -8.85 10.57
CA LEU A 63 -0.87 -8.17 11.63
C LEU A 63 -1.49 -6.80 11.97
N SER A 64 -1.94 -6.02 10.98
CA SER A 64 -2.65 -4.77 11.24
C SER A 64 -3.96 -5.00 12.00
N SER A 65 -4.71 -6.05 11.66
CA SER A 65 -5.93 -6.46 12.34
C SER A 65 -5.65 -6.80 13.80
N PHE A 66 -4.60 -7.59 14.05
CA PHE A 66 -4.15 -7.93 15.39
C PHE A 66 -3.74 -6.69 16.21
N LEU A 67 -2.95 -5.78 15.64
CA LEU A 67 -2.54 -4.55 16.33
C LEU A 67 -3.73 -3.65 16.66
N PHE A 68 -4.68 -3.47 15.74
CA PHE A 68 -5.92 -2.76 16.02
C PHE A 68 -6.76 -3.45 17.11
N SER A 69 -6.78 -4.79 17.14
CA SER A 69 -7.43 -5.54 18.22
C SER A 69 -6.77 -5.27 19.58
N LEU A 70 -5.44 -5.20 19.64
CA LEU A 70 -4.73 -4.83 20.88
C LEU A 70 -5.07 -3.40 21.31
N ILE A 71 -5.10 -2.45 20.36
CA ILE A 71 -5.46 -1.06 20.64
C ILE A 71 -6.87 -0.97 21.22
N SER A 72 -7.84 -1.71 20.67
CA SER A 72 -9.23 -1.71 21.17
C SER A 72 -9.37 -2.23 22.60
N GLY A 73 -8.38 -2.99 23.10
CA GLY A 73 -8.34 -3.47 24.47
C GLY A 73 -7.64 -2.53 25.46
N ASN A 74 -7.05 -1.43 25.00
CA ASN A 74 -6.41 -0.46 25.89
C ASN A 74 -7.47 0.26 26.72
N GLN A 75 -7.24 0.36 28.03
CA GLN A 75 -8.08 1.11 28.95
C GLN A 75 -7.29 2.29 29.50
N THR A 76 -7.84 3.50 29.40
CA THR A 76 -7.28 4.70 30.03
C THR A 76 -7.95 4.92 31.38
N PRO A 77 -7.24 4.75 32.50
CA PRO A 77 -7.84 4.97 33.82
C PRO A 77 -8.14 6.46 34.02
N ALA A 78 -9.28 6.75 34.65
CA ALA A 78 -9.70 8.12 35.00
C ALA A 78 -8.73 8.81 35.97
N GLU A 79 -8.02 8.03 36.80
CA GLU A 79 -6.93 8.47 37.66
C GLU A 79 -5.64 7.75 37.23
N GLY A 80 -4.62 8.51 36.78
CA GLY A 80 -3.32 7.95 36.39
C GLY A 80 -2.72 8.57 35.12
N ASP A 81 -1.82 7.81 34.48
CA ASP A 81 -1.06 8.24 33.29
C ASP A 81 -1.83 7.99 31.98
N ALA A 82 -2.98 8.63 31.83
CA ALA A 82 -3.80 8.57 30.61
C ALA A 82 -2.99 9.04 29.37
N ARG A 83 -2.10 10.02 29.55
CA ARG A 83 -1.24 10.55 28.49
C ARG A 83 -0.29 9.50 27.90
N GLY A 84 0.33 8.68 28.74
CA GLY A 84 1.20 7.59 28.27
C GLY A 84 0.46 6.55 27.45
N ILE A 85 -0.70 6.11 27.93
CA ILE A 85 -1.52 5.09 27.25
C ILE A 85 -2.02 5.63 25.90
N CYS A 86 -2.50 6.87 25.86
CA CYS A 86 -2.95 7.49 24.62
C CYS A 86 -1.82 7.70 23.62
N ALA A 87 -0.62 8.08 24.05
CA ALA A 87 0.53 8.21 23.16
C ALA A 87 0.93 6.86 22.54
N ILE A 88 0.87 5.78 23.32
CA ILE A 88 1.09 4.41 22.82
C ILE A 88 -0.01 4.06 21.80
N ALA A 89 -1.27 4.28 22.14
CA ALA A 89 -2.40 3.99 21.27
C ALA A 89 -2.33 4.76 19.93
N TRP A 90 -1.98 6.04 19.95
CA TRP A 90 -1.79 6.85 18.74
C TRP A 90 -0.59 6.38 17.91
N THR A 91 0.52 6.01 18.56
CA THR A 91 1.70 5.50 17.85
C THR A 91 1.41 4.16 17.19
N GLN A 92 0.79 3.22 17.93
CA GLN A 92 0.39 1.92 17.39
C GLN A 92 -0.68 2.07 16.30
N GLY A 93 -1.64 2.97 16.50
CA GLY A 93 -2.71 3.26 15.54
C GLY A 93 -2.15 3.80 14.23
N ALA A 94 -1.28 4.81 14.28
CA ALA A 94 -0.67 5.40 13.09
C ALA A 94 0.08 4.36 12.25
N VAL A 95 0.86 3.49 12.89
CA VAL A 95 1.63 2.45 12.20
C VAL A 95 0.72 1.35 11.65
N SER A 96 -0.30 0.96 12.41
CA SER A 96 -1.29 -0.04 11.97
C SER A 96 -2.12 0.45 10.79
N THR A 97 -2.44 1.74 10.74
CA THR A 97 -3.08 2.38 9.58
C THR A 97 -2.15 2.35 8.36
N GLY A 98 -0.84 2.59 8.54
CA GLY A 98 0.18 2.40 7.51
C GLY A 98 0.19 0.99 6.92
N MET A 99 0.16 -0.02 7.79
CA MET A 99 0.07 -1.43 7.40
C MET A 99 -1.22 -1.75 6.63
N LEU A 100 -2.36 -1.27 7.13
CA LEU A 100 -3.66 -1.43 6.49
C LEU A 100 -3.70 -0.79 5.10
N ALA A 101 -3.19 0.43 4.97
CA ALA A 101 -3.08 1.15 3.71
C ALA A 101 -2.19 0.41 2.68
N ALA A 102 -1.01 -0.05 3.09
CA ALA A 102 -0.13 -0.85 2.24
C ALA A 102 -0.79 -2.17 1.81
N GLY A 103 -1.47 -2.86 2.73
CA GLY A 103 -2.20 -4.09 2.46
C GLY A 103 -3.38 -3.90 1.50
N ALA A 104 -4.18 -2.86 1.71
CA ALA A 104 -5.32 -2.52 0.85
C ALA A 104 -4.86 -2.15 -0.57
N THR A 105 -3.80 -1.36 -0.72
CA THR A 105 -3.24 -1.02 -2.03
C THR A 105 -2.66 -2.25 -2.74
N ALA A 106 -1.99 -3.15 -2.01
CA ALA A 106 -1.52 -4.42 -2.55
C ALA A 106 -2.67 -5.34 -3.00
N PHE A 107 -3.78 -5.36 -2.26
CA PHE A 107 -4.99 -6.11 -2.64
C PHE A 107 -5.59 -5.57 -3.95
N PHE A 108 -5.96 -4.30 -4.00
CA PHE A 108 -6.59 -3.71 -5.19
C PHE A 108 -5.63 -3.68 -6.39
N GLY A 109 -4.34 -3.42 -6.15
CA GLY A 109 -3.30 -3.46 -7.17
C GLY A 109 -3.09 -4.85 -7.76
N GLY A 110 -3.03 -5.88 -6.92
CA GLY A 110 -2.90 -7.26 -7.37
C GLY A 110 -4.15 -7.75 -8.10
N LEU A 111 -5.36 -7.35 -7.68
CA LEU A 111 -6.59 -7.58 -8.45
C LEU A 111 -6.54 -6.90 -9.81
N GLY A 112 -6.13 -5.63 -9.86
CA GLY A 112 -5.94 -4.92 -11.13
C GLY A 112 -4.96 -5.62 -12.06
N TRP A 113 -3.95 -6.31 -11.51
CA TRP A 113 -3.02 -7.12 -12.28
C TRP A 113 -3.58 -8.46 -12.73
N MET A 114 -4.43 -9.10 -11.92
CA MET A 114 -5.16 -10.30 -12.34
C MET A 114 -6.13 -9.99 -13.49
N LEU A 115 -6.83 -8.85 -13.43
CA LEU A 115 -7.72 -8.42 -14.51
C LEU A 115 -6.95 -8.14 -15.80
N ALA A 116 -5.82 -7.43 -15.70
CA ALA A 116 -4.97 -7.15 -16.85
C ALA A 116 -4.35 -8.42 -17.45
N SER A 117 -3.85 -9.35 -16.63
CA SER A 117 -3.30 -10.62 -17.13
C SER A 117 -4.38 -11.52 -17.73
N HIS A 118 -5.59 -11.52 -17.16
CA HIS A 118 -6.71 -12.24 -17.75
C HIS A 118 -7.11 -11.69 -19.12
N ALA A 119 -7.21 -10.37 -19.26
CA ALA A 119 -7.47 -9.69 -20.52
C ALA A 119 -6.42 -10.04 -21.59
N VAL A 120 -5.13 -9.96 -21.25
CA VAL A 120 -4.03 -10.27 -22.19
C VAL A 120 -4.06 -11.73 -22.64
N ASN A 121 -4.26 -12.68 -21.72
CA ASN A 121 -4.30 -14.11 -22.06
C ASN A 121 -5.49 -14.45 -22.96
N ARG A 122 -6.66 -13.81 -22.75
CA ARG A 122 -7.87 -14.08 -23.53
C ARG A 122 -7.88 -13.42 -24.91
N VAL A 123 -7.32 -12.23 -25.05
CA VAL A 123 -7.18 -11.54 -26.35
C VAL A 123 -6.35 -12.39 -27.34
N SER A 124 -5.45 -13.24 -26.85
CA SER A 124 -4.66 -14.13 -27.70
C SER A 124 -5.44 -15.35 -28.21
N GLU A 125 -6.62 -15.64 -27.65
CA GLU A 125 -7.40 -16.86 -27.92
C GLU A 125 -8.70 -16.61 -28.71
N HIS A 126 -9.22 -15.38 -28.79
CA HIS A 126 -10.59 -15.08 -29.25
C HIS A 126 -10.66 -13.94 -30.31
N ASP A 127 -11.83 -13.79 -30.93
CA ASP A 127 -12.16 -12.89 -32.06
C ASP A 127 -11.85 -11.39 -31.78
N PRO A 128 -11.58 -10.58 -32.82
CA PRO A 128 -11.21 -9.17 -32.68
C PRO A 128 -12.33 -8.29 -32.10
N ASP A 129 -13.59 -8.75 -32.11
CA ASP A 129 -14.74 -8.02 -31.58
C ASP A 129 -14.74 -7.93 -30.03
N ASP A 130 -14.06 -8.86 -29.33
CA ASP A 130 -13.98 -8.86 -27.87
C ASP A 130 -12.85 -7.98 -27.30
N VAL A 131 -11.95 -7.48 -28.16
CA VAL A 131 -10.77 -6.69 -27.76
C VAL A 131 -11.17 -5.43 -26.98
N GLY A 132 -12.31 -4.81 -27.35
CA GLY A 132 -12.84 -3.64 -26.65
C GLY A 132 -13.23 -3.92 -25.19
N ALA A 133 -13.89 -5.06 -24.95
CA ALA A 133 -14.30 -5.48 -23.61
C ALA A 133 -13.09 -5.81 -22.72
N TYR A 134 -12.08 -6.48 -23.28
CA TYR A 134 -10.83 -6.77 -22.57
C TYR A 134 -10.00 -5.51 -22.27
N CYS A 135 -10.00 -4.51 -23.16
CA CYS A 135 -9.39 -3.21 -22.90
C CYS A 135 -10.08 -2.49 -21.73
N PHE A 136 -11.42 -2.50 -21.69
CA PHE A 136 -12.16 -1.91 -20.58
C PHE A 136 -11.83 -2.58 -19.24
N LEU A 137 -11.71 -3.91 -19.22
CA LEU A 137 -11.35 -4.66 -18.01
C LEU A 137 -9.95 -4.29 -17.50
N ALA A 138 -8.99 -4.10 -18.42
CA ALA A 138 -7.64 -3.65 -18.09
C ALA A 138 -7.61 -2.21 -17.58
N ASP A 139 -8.40 -1.31 -18.19
CA ASP A 139 -8.55 0.08 -17.76
C ASP A 139 -9.15 0.15 -16.34
N LEU A 140 -10.19 -0.66 -16.07
CA LEU A 140 -10.83 -0.76 -14.76
C LEU A 140 -9.82 -1.18 -13.67
N GLY A 141 -8.96 -2.17 -13.95
CA GLY A 141 -7.90 -2.59 -13.03
C GLY A 141 -6.91 -1.47 -12.69
N GLY A 142 -6.56 -0.64 -13.68
CA GLY A 142 -5.72 0.55 -13.48
C GLY A 142 -6.39 1.59 -12.57
N TRP A 143 -7.64 1.94 -12.88
CA TRP A 143 -8.40 2.92 -12.11
C TRP A 143 -8.69 2.49 -10.68
N LEU A 144 -9.00 1.20 -10.45
CA LEU A 144 -9.16 0.65 -9.10
C LEU A 144 -7.88 0.77 -8.27
N THR A 145 -6.73 0.47 -8.89
CA THR A 145 -5.41 0.62 -8.24
C THR A 145 -5.14 2.08 -7.88
N PHE A 146 -5.46 3.00 -8.78
CA PHE A 146 -5.31 4.44 -8.54
C PHE A 146 -6.21 4.93 -7.42
N ALA A 147 -7.50 4.59 -7.45
CA ALA A 147 -8.46 4.98 -6.42
C ALA A 147 -8.03 4.48 -5.03
N ALA A 148 -7.62 3.21 -4.93
CA ALA A 148 -7.10 2.66 -3.68
C ALA A 148 -5.85 3.41 -3.19
N THR A 149 -4.91 3.71 -4.09
CA THR A 149 -3.67 4.44 -3.76
C THR A 149 -3.94 5.87 -3.34
N MET A 150 -4.85 6.57 -4.02
CA MET A 150 -5.25 7.93 -3.68
C MET A 150 -5.90 7.97 -2.29
N THR A 151 -6.90 7.13 -2.05
CA THR A 151 -7.63 7.07 -0.77
C THR A 151 -6.67 6.75 0.37
N THR A 152 -5.81 5.76 0.22
CA THR A 152 -4.84 5.41 1.26
C THR A 152 -3.81 6.51 1.49
N THR A 153 -3.30 7.17 0.46
CA THR A 153 -2.37 8.30 0.62
C THR A 153 -3.01 9.45 1.41
N LEU A 154 -4.28 9.77 1.14
CA LEU A 154 -5.02 10.80 1.88
C LEU A 154 -5.24 10.40 3.34
N ILE A 155 -5.62 9.16 3.60
CA ILE A 155 -5.79 8.64 4.98
C ILE A 155 -4.46 8.71 5.73
N LEU A 156 -3.34 8.36 5.09
CA LEU A 156 -2.02 8.41 5.72
C LEU A 156 -1.54 9.83 5.98
N SER A 157 -1.85 10.79 5.10
CA SER A 157 -1.52 12.20 5.36
C SER A 157 -2.29 12.74 6.57
N GLU A 158 -3.60 12.48 6.66
CA GLU A 158 -4.40 12.89 7.82
C GLU A 158 -3.89 12.21 9.11
N THR A 159 -3.67 10.89 9.05
CA THR A 159 -3.15 10.12 10.19
C THR A 159 -1.79 10.65 10.68
N ALA A 160 -0.90 11.06 9.75
CA ALA A 160 0.40 11.62 10.09
C ALA A 160 0.28 13.00 10.78
N VAL A 161 -0.64 13.84 10.32
CA VAL A 161 -0.92 15.16 10.92
C VAL A 161 -1.51 15.00 12.32
N ASP A 162 -2.51 14.12 12.48
CA ASP A 162 -3.12 13.84 13.78
C ASP A 162 -2.13 13.27 14.79
N TYR A 163 -1.26 12.35 14.33
CA TYR A 163 -0.19 11.80 15.16
C TYR A 163 0.77 12.88 15.66
N LEU A 164 1.21 13.78 14.75
CA LEU A 164 2.09 14.89 15.11
C LEU A 164 1.42 15.88 16.08
N HIS A 165 0.15 16.20 15.84
CA HIS A 165 -0.63 17.06 16.72
C HIS A 165 -0.66 16.45 18.13
N PHE A 166 -1.03 15.18 18.24
CA PHE A 166 -1.14 14.51 19.53
C PHE A 166 0.21 14.45 20.27
N MET A 167 1.28 14.07 19.57
CA MET A 167 2.61 13.89 20.17
C MET A 167 3.24 15.19 20.69
N TYR A 168 3.10 16.29 19.95
CA TYR A 168 3.67 17.58 20.34
C TYR A 168 2.74 18.44 21.19
N GLY A 169 1.46 18.04 21.34
CA GLY A 169 0.47 18.74 22.15
C GLY A 169 0.21 20.19 21.70
N ARG A 170 0.62 20.51 20.47
CA ARG A 170 0.44 21.79 19.77
C ARG A 170 0.05 21.44 18.34
N ARG A 171 -0.72 22.33 17.70
CA ARG A 171 -0.93 22.22 16.25
C ARG A 171 0.45 22.21 15.58
N PRO A 172 0.75 21.23 14.72
CA PRO A 172 2.00 21.20 13.98
C PRO A 172 2.14 22.53 13.22
N GLU A 173 3.38 23.01 13.11
CA GLU A 173 3.64 24.23 12.35
C GLU A 173 3.03 24.10 10.95
N ILE A 174 2.41 25.18 10.47
CA ILE A 174 1.72 25.21 9.17
C ILE A 174 2.64 24.71 8.05
N PHE A 175 3.95 24.94 8.20
CA PHE A 175 4.97 24.44 7.29
C PHE A 175 5.05 22.91 7.25
N VAL A 176 5.01 22.21 8.39
CA VAL A 176 5.09 20.75 8.46
C VAL A 176 3.82 20.11 7.89
N THR A 177 2.65 20.62 8.27
CA THR A 177 1.37 20.17 7.69
C THR A 177 1.34 20.43 6.18
N GLY A 178 1.77 21.62 5.75
CA GLY A 178 1.90 21.96 4.34
C GLY A 178 2.84 21.02 3.59
N LEU A 179 3.98 20.64 4.18
CA LEU A 179 4.91 19.67 3.60
C LEU A 179 4.26 18.28 3.43
N ILE A 180 3.55 17.77 4.43
CA ILE A 180 2.88 16.46 4.37
C ILE A 180 1.80 16.46 3.27
N VAL A 181 0.95 17.48 3.26
CA VAL A 181 -0.16 17.61 2.29
C VAL A 181 0.38 17.80 0.87
N THR A 182 1.40 18.64 0.68
CA THR A 182 2.01 18.84 -0.64
C THR A 182 2.75 17.59 -1.12
N ALA A 183 3.46 16.87 -0.24
CA ALA A 183 4.07 15.60 -0.58
C ALA A 183 3.01 14.55 -0.98
N ALA A 184 1.91 14.46 -0.24
CA ALA A 184 0.78 13.58 -0.57
C ALA A 184 0.19 13.93 -1.95
N ALA A 185 -0.02 15.21 -2.24
CA ALA A 185 -0.51 15.68 -3.54
C ALA A 185 0.46 15.30 -4.68
N LEU A 186 1.77 15.48 -4.48
CA LEU A 186 2.79 15.09 -5.46
C LEU A 186 2.80 13.58 -5.70
N VAL A 187 2.68 12.77 -4.65
CA VAL A 187 2.59 11.30 -4.75
C VAL A 187 1.33 10.89 -5.52
N ILE A 188 0.18 11.52 -5.24
CA ILE A 188 -1.08 11.27 -5.97
C ILE A 188 -0.92 11.61 -7.44
N LEU A 189 -0.35 12.77 -7.78
CA LEU A 189 -0.11 13.18 -9.16
C LEU A 189 0.87 12.24 -9.88
N ALA A 190 1.94 11.83 -9.21
CA ALA A 190 2.89 10.85 -9.75
C ALA A 190 2.19 9.51 -10.02
N ASN A 191 1.42 8.98 -9.06
CA ASN A 191 0.70 7.73 -9.21
C ASN A 191 -0.38 7.81 -10.30
N PHE A 192 -1.07 8.96 -10.43
CA PHE A 192 -2.00 9.22 -11.53
C PHE A 192 -1.29 9.14 -12.88
N ALA A 193 -0.17 9.85 -13.03
CA ALA A 193 0.61 9.83 -14.27
C ALA A 193 1.10 8.42 -14.60
N LEU A 194 1.58 7.66 -13.61
CA LEU A 194 2.04 6.29 -13.79
C LEU A 194 0.92 5.36 -14.25
N VAL A 195 -0.24 5.40 -13.59
CA VAL A 195 -1.40 4.59 -13.98
C VAL A 195 -1.90 5.01 -15.36
N TYR A 196 -1.99 6.30 -15.66
CA TYR A 196 -2.41 6.78 -16.97
C TYR A 196 -1.48 6.30 -18.10
N VAL A 197 -0.16 6.43 -17.91
CA VAL A 197 0.84 5.95 -18.89
C VAL A 197 0.77 4.43 -19.04
N ARG A 198 0.66 3.70 -17.94
CA ARG A 198 0.52 2.24 -17.93
C ARG A 198 -0.70 1.80 -18.73
N THR A 199 -1.87 2.34 -18.40
CA THR A 199 -3.15 1.99 -19.02
C THR A 199 -3.12 2.30 -20.52
N LYS A 200 -2.60 3.48 -20.89
CA LYS A 200 -2.42 3.86 -22.30
C LYS A 200 -1.47 2.94 -23.06
N THR A 201 -0.38 2.52 -22.43
CA THR A 201 0.61 1.61 -23.04
C THR A 201 0.03 0.20 -23.23
N LEU A 202 -0.70 -0.29 -22.22
CA LEU A 202 -1.37 -1.58 -22.29
C LEU A 202 -2.44 -1.61 -23.38
N ARG A 203 -3.30 -0.59 -23.46
CA ARG A 203 -4.31 -0.45 -24.51
C ARG A 203 -3.70 -0.41 -25.91
N ARG A 204 -2.62 0.35 -26.10
CA ARG A 204 -1.88 0.36 -27.38
C ARG A 204 -1.33 -1.00 -27.74
N SER A 205 -0.78 -1.72 -26.76
CA SER A 205 -0.17 -3.02 -27.02
C SER A 205 -1.18 -4.14 -27.20
N LEU A 206 -2.40 -4.02 -26.65
CA LEU A 206 -3.51 -4.94 -26.94
C LEU A 206 -4.08 -4.73 -28.35
N ALA A 207 -4.02 -3.49 -28.87
CA ALA A 207 -4.43 -3.18 -30.23
C ALA A 207 -3.41 -3.61 -31.30
N ASP A 208 -2.15 -3.86 -30.91
CA ASP A 208 -1.09 -4.29 -31.81
C ASP A 208 -0.82 -5.79 -31.69
N SER A 209 -1.53 -6.59 -32.50
CA SER A 209 -1.46 -8.06 -32.49
C SER A 209 -0.11 -8.64 -32.92
N ALA A 210 0.84 -7.82 -33.39
CA ALA A 210 2.10 -8.27 -33.97
C ALA A 210 3.22 -8.52 -32.94
N ALA A 211 3.08 -8.04 -31.69
CA ALA A 211 4.11 -8.16 -30.66
C ALA A 211 3.58 -8.81 -29.37
N PRO A 212 4.21 -9.89 -28.86
CA PRO A 212 3.79 -10.50 -27.60
C PRO A 212 4.06 -9.53 -26.44
N THR A 213 2.98 -9.06 -25.80
CA THR A 213 3.03 -8.29 -24.56
C THR A 213 3.68 -9.12 -23.45
N ARG A 214 4.73 -8.59 -22.81
CA ARG A 214 5.29 -9.20 -21.59
C ARG A 214 5.11 -8.27 -20.41
N LEU A 215 4.58 -8.80 -19.33
CA LEU A 215 4.34 -8.05 -18.11
C LEU A 215 5.69 -7.88 -17.35
N ALA A 216 6.13 -6.65 -17.07
CA ALA A 216 7.42 -6.41 -16.41
C ALA A 216 7.27 -6.50 -14.90
N LEU A 217 7.52 -7.69 -14.34
CA LEU A 217 7.22 -8.02 -12.94
C LEU A 217 8.26 -7.52 -11.92
N ARG A 218 9.25 -6.70 -12.32
CA ARG A 218 10.36 -6.28 -11.45
C ARG A 218 9.89 -5.39 -10.29
N SER A 219 8.88 -4.55 -10.50
CA SER A 219 8.36 -3.63 -9.48
C SER A 219 7.57 -4.35 -8.37
N LEU A 220 6.88 -5.46 -8.72
CA LEU A 220 6.14 -6.28 -7.76
C LEU A 220 7.03 -6.85 -6.66
N LYS A 221 8.27 -7.24 -7.00
CA LYS A 221 9.24 -7.72 -6.02
C LYS A 221 9.59 -6.65 -4.97
N ILE A 222 9.71 -5.40 -5.40
CA ILE A 222 9.98 -4.28 -4.49
C ILE A 222 8.79 -4.09 -3.55
N ALA A 223 7.56 -4.04 -4.10
CA ALA A 223 6.34 -3.94 -3.30
C ALA A 223 6.25 -5.07 -2.25
N THR A 224 6.48 -6.33 -2.63
CA THR A 224 6.47 -7.47 -1.69
C THR A 224 7.51 -7.32 -0.57
N ILE A 225 8.77 -7.02 -0.91
CA ILE A 225 9.84 -6.90 0.10
C ILE A 225 9.54 -5.74 1.05
N THR A 226 9.13 -4.59 0.51
CA THR A 226 8.81 -3.40 1.31
C THR A 226 7.62 -3.65 2.23
N THR A 227 6.58 -4.35 1.79
CA THR A 227 5.44 -4.74 2.63
C THR A 227 5.86 -5.68 3.78
N VAL A 228 6.76 -6.63 3.53
CA VAL A 228 7.28 -7.52 4.58
C VAL A 228 8.13 -6.73 5.58
N VAL A 229 9.00 -5.84 5.11
CA VAL A 229 9.81 -4.97 5.97
C VAL A 229 8.91 -4.08 6.83
N LEU A 230 7.86 -3.51 6.24
CA LEU A 230 6.85 -2.74 6.97
C LEU A 230 6.21 -3.58 8.07
N ALA A 231 5.73 -4.78 7.75
CA ALA A 231 5.10 -5.67 8.72
C ALA A 231 6.01 -5.97 9.91
N ILE A 232 7.27 -6.33 9.65
CA ILE A 232 8.26 -6.61 10.69
C ILE A 232 8.53 -5.37 11.55
N GLY A 233 8.86 -4.23 10.91
CA GLY A 233 9.20 -3.00 11.61
C GLY A 233 8.04 -2.46 12.44
N ALA A 234 6.84 -2.49 11.89
CA ALA A 234 5.63 -2.06 12.55
C ALA A 234 5.25 -2.93 13.75
N SER A 235 5.24 -4.26 13.58
CA SER A 235 4.92 -5.19 14.67
C SER A 235 5.98 -5.14 15.77
N TRP A 236 7.26 -5.05 15.42
CA TRP A 236 8.35 -4.88 16.38
C TRP A 236 8.18 -3.60 17.20
N LEU A 237 7.92 -2.47 16.53
CA LEU A 237 7.69 -1.20 17.18
C LEU A 237 6.46 -1.25 18.11
N ALA A 238 5.35 -1.81 17.64
CA ALA A 238 4.11 -1.88 18.42
C ALA A 238 4.28 -2.68 19.74
N VAL A 239 5.03 -3.78 19.71
CA VAL A 239 5.29 -4.62 20.90
C VAL A 239 6.31 -3.98 21.84
N THR A 240 7.30 -3.26 21.30
CA THR A 240 8.37 -2.65 22.11
C THR A 240 7.93 -1.37 22.79
N LEU A 241 7.01 -0.60 22.20
CA LEU A 241 6.49 0.67 22.76
C LEU A 241 5.97 0.53 24.19
N ALA A 242 5.25 -0.55 24.49
CA ALA A 242 4.71 -0.81 25.84
C ALA A 242 5.79 -1.10 26.89
N ARG A 243 7.03 -1.42 26.46
CA ARG A 243 8.16 -1.77 27.34
C ARG A 243 9.18 -0.64 27.48
N LEU A 244 9.05 0.44 26.71
CA LEU A 244 9.98 1.57 26.78
C LEU A 244 9.68 2.43 28.01
N PRO A 245 10.71 2.89 28.74
CA PRO A 245 10.54 3.75 29.89
C PRO A 245 9.88 5.07 29.49
N LYS A 246 9.01 5.61 30.35
CA LYS A 246 8.17 6.80 30.08
C LYS A 246 8.90 8.09 29.68
N GLY A 247 10.23 8.10 29.67
CA GLY A 247 11.04 9.27 29.26
C GLY A 247 10.77 9.76 27.82
N TRP A 248 10.31 8.89 26.92
CA TRP A 248 9.91 9.31 25.56
C TRP A 248 8.57 10.10 25.54
N LEU A 249 7.81 10.07 26.63
CA LEU A 249 6.54 10.79 26.79
C LEU A 249 6.75 12.21 27.34
N THR A 250 7.81 12.41 28.14
CA THR A 250 8.14 13.71 28.74
C THR A 250 8.80 14.64 27.74
N GLU A 251 9.63 14.10 26.84
CA GLU A 251 10.16 14.80 25.67
C GLU A 251 10.00 13.90 24.44
N PRO A 252 9.14 14.28 23.46
CA PRO A 252 8.95 13.46 22.27
C PRO A 252 10.27 13.34 21.53
N ASN A 253 10.89 12.15 21.59
CA ASN A 253 12.14 11.87 20.92
C ASN A 253 11.93 12.00 19.40
N ALA A 254 12.55 13.01 18.80
CA ALA A 254 12.41 13.30 17.37
C ALA A 254 12.76 12.08 16.49
N GLY A 255 13.70 11.24 16.91
CA GLY A 255 14.05 10.00 16.20
C GLY A 255 12.92 8.98 16.18
N LEU A 256 12.22 8.79 17.31
CA LEU A 256 11.09 7.87 17.41
C LEU A 256 9.90 8.36 16.57
N VAL A 257 9.55 9.65 16.70
CA VAL A 257 8.48 10.27 15.92
C VAL A 257 8.77 10.18 14.42
N THR A 258 10.00 10.50 14.01
CA THR A 258 10.42 10.37 12.60
C THR A 258 10.33 8.93 12.11
N PHE A 259 10.75 7.96 12.93
CA PHE A 259 10.66 6.55 12.58
C PHE A 259 9.21 6.08 12.39
N VAL A 260 8.30 6.52 13.26
CA VAL A 260 6.85 6.26 13.13
C VAL A 260 6.31 6.86 11.84
N LEU A 261 6.64 8.12 11.54
CA LEU A 261 6.23 8.76 10.29
C LEU A 261 6.76 8.04 9.05
N VAL A 262 7.98 7.50 9.11
CA VAL A 262 8.53 6.70 8.00
C VAL A 262 7.71 5.42 7.80
N LEU A 263 7.39 4.70 8.87
CA LEU A 263 6.58 3.47 8.79
C LEU A 263 5.12 3.74 8.41
N THR A 264 4.55 4.87 8.83
CA THR A 264 3.15 5.23 8.54
C THR A 264 2.98 5.82 7.15
N LEU A 265 3.87 6.72 6.70
CA LEU A 265 3.67 7.50 5.49
C LEU A 265 4.62 7.08 4.36
N VAL A 266 5.93 7.02 4.64
CA VAL A 266 6.95 6.85 3.59
C VAL A 266 6.95 5.41 3.04
N VAL A 267 6.95 4.41 3.92
CA VAL A 267 7.03 3.01 3.49
C VAL A 267 5.76 2.58 2.74
N PRO A 268 4.53 2.87 3.19
CA PRO A 268 3.33 2.55 2.45
C PRO A 268 3.23 3.29 1.10
N THR A 269 3.64 4.56 1.01
CA THR A 269 3.65 5.28 -0.27
C THR A 269 4.64 4.66 -1.26
N ILE A 270 5.81 4.18 -0.82
CA ILE A 270 6.73 3.40 -1.66
C ILE A 270 6.05 2.12 -2.17
N VAL A 271 5.31 1.40 -1.32
CA VAL A 271 4.55 0.21 -1.73
C VAL A 271 3.52 0.56 -2.81
N SER A 272 2.71 1.60 -2.56
CA SER A 272 1.66 2.01 -3.51
C SER A 272 2.25 2.50 -4.85
N THR A 273 3.32 3.29 -4.82
CA THR A 273 4.00 3.73 -6.04
C THR A 273 4.65 2.56 -6.78
N ALA A 274 5.25 1.60 -6.09
CA ALA A 274 5.79 0.40 -6.73
C ALA A 274 4.70 -0.44 -7.41
N ILE A 275 3.51 -0.51 -6.82
CA ILE A 275 2.33 -1.15 -7.42
C ILE A 275 1.85 -0.37 -8.65
N CYS A 276 1.69 0.95 -8.55
CA CYS A 276 1.30 1.80 -9.69
C CYS A 276 2.33 1.75 -10.84
N TYR A 277 3.62 1.62 -10.51
CA TYR A 277 4.72 1.50 -11.48
C TYR A 277 4.84 0.11 -12.11
N SER A 278 4.09 -0.90 -11.67
CA SER A 278 4.11 -2.22 -12.32
C SER A 278 3.46 -2.13 -13.72
N VAL A 279 4.31 -1.93 -14.75
CA VAL A 279 3.90 -1.73 -16.15
C VAL A 279 4.09 -3.01 -16.97
N ALA A 280 3.21 -3.23 -17.95
CA ALA A 280 3.46 -4.21 -19.01
C ALA A 280 4.53 -3.65 -19.95
N SER A 281 5.74 -4.24 -20.00
CA SER A 281 6.76 -3.78 -20.96
C SER A 281 6.79 -4.67 -22.19
N THR A 282 6.45 -4.10 -23.34
CA THR A 282 6.90 -4.64 -24.61
C THR A 282 8.44 -4.60 -24.60
N ASP A 283 9.09 -5.76 -24.67
CA ASP A 283 10.55 -5.85 -24.51
C ASP A 283 11.26 -5.28 -25.75
N GLU A 284 11.44 -3.96 -25.77
CA GLU A 284 12.19 -3.23 -26.80
C GLU A 284 13.69 -3.61 -26.80
N ARG A 285 14.19 -4.24 -25.73
CA ARG A 285 15.60 -4.68 -25.65
C ARG A 285 15.86 -5.96 -26.45
N ALA A 286 14.84 -6.77 -26.70
CA ALA A 286 14.97 -7.94 -27.56
C ALA A 286 14.99 -7.57 -29.05
N SER A 287 14.24 -6.54 -29.48
CA SER A 287 14.26 -6.07 -30.87
C SER A 287 15.61 -5.43 -31.24
N ILE A 288 16.23 -4.67 -30.33
CA ILE A 288 17.58 -4.08 -30.52
C ILE A 288 18.67 -5.18 -30.62
N ARG A 289 18.59 -6.24 -29.80
CA ARG A 289 19.51 -7.38 -29.91
C ARG A 289 19.31 -8.19 -31.19
N ARG A 290 18.07 -8.36 -31.65
CA ARG A 290 17.76 -9.08 -32.90
C ARG A 290 18.12 -8.27 -34.14
N ALA A 291 18.01 -6.94 -34.08
CA ALA A 291 18.50 -6.03 -35.11
C ALA A 291 20.03 -6.03 -35.21
N ARG A 292 20.75 -6.03 -34.07
CA ARG A 292 22.21 -6.19 -34.06
C ARG A 292 22.70 -7.56 -34.51
N GLY A 293 21.94 -8.63 -34.27
CA GLY A 293 22.28 -9.99 -34.72
C GLY A 293 22.09 -10.21 -36.23
N LYS A 294 21.24 -9.43 -36.90
CA LYS A 294 21.04 -9.48 -38.36
C LYS A 294 22.03 -8.59 -39.15
N ALA A 295 22.78 -7.72 -38.48
CA ALA A 295 23.73 -6.79 -39.10
C ALA A 295 25.17 -7.33 -39.17
N ALA A 296 25.40 -8.62 -38.90
CA ALA A 296 26.69 -9.24 -39.12
C ALA A 296 26.80 -9.73 -40.58
N PRO A 297 27.64 -9.13 -41.43
CA PRO A 297 27.87 -9.64 -42.78
C PRO A 297 28.60 -10.99 -42.67
N ARG A 298 28.09 -12.00 -43.37
CA ARG A 298 28.86 -13.20 -43.67
C ARG A 298 29.95 -12.81 -44.66
N SER A 299 31.20 -12.71 -44.18
CA SER A 299 32.41 -12.78 -44.99
C SER A 299 32.75 -14.24 -45.30
#